data_AF-A0AAJ5LHW7-F1
#
_entry.id   AF-A0AAJ5LHW7-F1
#
_cell.length_a   1.000
_cell.length_b   1.000
_cell.length_c   1.000
_cell.angle_alpha   90.00
_cell.angle_beta   90.00
_cell.angle_gamma   90.00
#
_symmetry.space_group_name_H-M   'P 1'
#
loop_
_entity.id
_entity.type
_entity.pdbx_description
1 polymer ?
#
loop_
_entity_poly.entity_id
_entity_poly.type
_entity_poly.pdbx_seq_one_letter_code
_entity_poly.pdbx_strand_id
1 'polypeptide(L)'
;MKITDLDLSKMIPEISVAVSSFVFGDLDPAAPAKTWIDRASLQGEVMGRIMAVLVNEEICPESIAQDVERCVGHMQDKIINEFRAGIGPGGAISASMVADELARKRAGTDAL
;
A
#
# COMPACT_ATOMS: atom_id res chain seq x y z
N MET A 1 -8.14 -13.90 22.60
CA MET A 1 -7.74 -12.70 21.83
C MET A 1 -8.60 -12.67 20.59
N LYS A 2 -9.38 -11.60 20.40
CA LYS A 2 -10.15 -11.35 19.18
C LYS A 2 -9.35 -10.46 18.26
N ILE A 3 -9.61 -10.52 16.96
CA ILE A 3 -8.93 -9.65 15.98
C ILE A 3 -9.24 -8.17 16.25
N THR A 4 -10.39 -7.89 16.88
CA THR A 4 -10.81 -6.56 17.37
C THR A 4 -9.94 -6.02 18.51
N ASP A 5 -9.14 -6.88 19.17
CA ASP A 5 -8.20 -6.48 20.21
C ASP A 5 -6.87 -5.96 19.58
N LEU A 6 -6.70 -6.10 18.26
CA LEU A 6 -5.51 -5.62 17.56
C LEU A 6 -5.63 -4.12 17.30
N ASP A 7 -4.53 -3.42 17.59
CA ASP A 7 -4.38 -2.02 17.21
C ASP A 7 -4.18 -1.93 15.69
N LEU A 8 -5.29 -1.75 14.97
CA LEU A 8 -5.29 -1.63 13.51
C LEU A 8 -4.35 -0.51 13.03
N SER A 9 -4.14 0.54 13.83
CA SER A 9 -3.23 1.63 13.48
C SER A 9 -1.77 1.20 13.42
N LYS A 10 -1.39 0.15 14.18
CA LYS A 10 -0.06 -0.48 14.13
C LYS A 10 0.02 -1.60 13.10
N MET A 11 -1.06 -2.35 12.92
CA MET A 11 -1.07 -3.49 12.01
C MET A 11 -1.08 -3.09 10.53
N ILE A 12 -1.84 -2.04 10.16
CA ILE A 12 -1.96 -1.60 8.76
C ILE A 12 -0.60 -1.20 8.15
N PRO A 13 0.27 -0.44 8.84
CA PRO A 13 1.64 -0.18 8.36
C PRO A 13 2.45 -1.44 8.07
N GLU A 14 2.42 -2.44 8.96
CA GLU A 14 3.16 -3.70 8.77
C GLU A 14 2.66 -4.48 7.55
N ILE A 15 1.33 -4.59 7.39
CA ILE A 15 0.72 -5.21 6.21
C ILE A 15 1.13 -4.42 4.95
N SER A 16 1.11 -3.09 5.01
CA SER A 16 1.49 -2.24 3.87
C SER A 16 2.93 -2.50 3.42
N VAL A 17 3.87 -2.66 4.36
CA VAL A 17 5.27 -3.01 4.05
C VAL A 17 5.36 -4.39 3.39
N ALA A 18 4.64 -5.38 3.92
CA ALA A 18 4.61 -6.71 3.31
C ALA A 18 4.05 -6.67 1.88
N VAL A 19 2.93 -5.99 1.66
CA VAL A 19 2.29 -5.84 0.33
C VAL A 19 3.17 -5.07 -0.64
N SER A 20 3.83 -3.99 -0.19
CA SER A 20 4.79 -3.19 -0.97
C SER A 20 5.81 -4.08 -1.69
N SER A 21 6.38 -5.07 -0.99
CA SER A 21 7.38 -5.96 -1.57
C SER A 21 6.86 -6.76 -2.78
N PHE A 22 5.58 -7.15 -2.80
CA PHE A 22 4.96 -7.84 -3.92
C PHE A 22 4.58 -6.89 -5.05
N VAL A 23 4.20 -5.65 -4.72
CA VAL A 23 3.72 -4.67 -5.70
C VAL A 23 4.88 -3.97 -6.43
N PHE A 24 6.00 -3.71 -5.74
CA PHE A 24 7.15 -2.96 -6.27
C PHE A 24 8.41 -3.81 -6.41
N GLY A 25 8.41 -5.06 -5.94
CA GLY A 25 9.62 -5.89 -5.88
C GLY A 25 10.29 -6.15 -7.23
N ASP A 26 9.55 -6.08 -8.33
CA ASP A 26 10.01 -6.23 -9.71
C ASP A 26 10.31 -4.88 -10.40
N LEU A 27 10.07 -3.75 -9.74
CA LEU A 27 10.15 -2.44 -10.36
C LEU A 27 11.60 -1.95 -10.43
N ASP A 28 12.02 -1.52 -11.64
CA ASP A 28 13.31 -0.88 -11.84
C ASP A 28 13.34 0.48 -11.11
N PRO A 29 14.36 0.76 -10.29
CA PRO A 29 14.64 2.10 -9.74
C PRO A 29 14.55 3.25 -10.76
N ALA A 30 14.92 3.00 -12.02
CA ALA A 30 14.88 3.96 -13.12
C ALA A 30 13.53 4.00 -13.86
N ALA A 31 12.53 3.25 -13.41
CA ALA A 31 11.20 3.24 -14.04
C ALA A 31 10.58 4.65 -14.04
N PRO A 32 9.83 5.02 -15.10
CA PRO A 32 9.14 6.31 -15.17
C PRO A 32 8.18 6.51 -13.99
N ALA A 33 8.00 7.76 -13.52
CA ALA A 33 7.10 8.03 -12.40
C ALA A 33 5.66 7.56 -12.64
N LYS A 34 5.19 7.55 -13.89
CA LYS A 34 3.89 6.96 -14.22
C LYS A 34 3.79 5.50 -13.77
N THR A 35 4.83 4.70 -14.00
CA THR A 35 4.84 3.29 -13.60
C THR A 35 4.78 3.15 -12.08
N TRP A 36 5.51 3.99 -11.35
CA TRP A 36 5.43 4.05 -9.89
C TRP A 36 4.03 4.42 -9.40
N ILE A 37 3.37 5.40 -10.03
CA ILE A 37 2.00 5.81 -9.69
C ILE A 37 0.98 4.70 -10.01
N ASP A 38 1.15 3.99 -11.13
CA ASP A 38 0.30 2.86 -11.48
C ASP A 38 0.44 1.73 -10.43
N ARG A 39 1.66 1.45 -9.95
CA ARG A 39 1.91 0.49 -8.85
C ARG A 39 1.39 0.98 -7.50
N ALA A 40 1.50 2.27 -7.20
CA ALA A 40 0.92 2.90 -6.03
C ALA A 40 -0.62 2.75 -5.99
N SER A 41 -1.28 2.89 -7.15
CA SER A 41 -2.71 2.64 -7.29
C SER A 41 -3.08 1.18 -7.00
N LEU A 42 -2.28 0.23 -7.49
CA LEU A 42 -2.47 -1.20 -7.20
C LEU A 42 -2.27 -1.52 -5.70
N GLN A 43 -1.24 -0.96 -5.07
CA GLN A 43 -1.06 -1.10 -3.61
C GLN A 43 -2.26 -0.53 -2.86
N GLY A 44 -2.76 0.64 -3.28
CA GLY A 44 -3.97 1.23 -2.72
C GLY A 44 -5.18 0.32 -2.83
N GLU A 45 -5.38 -0.34 -3.97
CA GLU A 45 -6.46 -1.30 -4.16
C GLU A 45 -6.33 -2.51 -3.23
N VAL A 46 -5.15 -3.13 -3.17
CA VAL A 46 -4.90 -4.30 -2.31
C VAL A 46 -5.11 -3.93 -0.84
N MET A 47 -4.54 -2.80 -0.40
CA MET A 47 -4.67 -2.33 0.97
C MET A 47 -6.10 -1.95 1.31
N GLY A 48 -6.85 -1.33 0.38
CA GLY A 48 -8.25 -1.01 0.57
C GLY A 48 -9.12 -2.25 0.77
N ARG A 49 -8.90 -3.30 -0.03
CA ARG A 49 -9.60 -4.59 0.14
C ARG A 49 -9.29 -5.24 1.48
N ILE A 50 -8.02 -5.22 1.91
CA ILE A 50 -7.64 -5.74 3.24
C ILE A 50 -8.31 -4.92 4.35
N MET A 51 -8.27 -3.59 4.25
CA MET A 51 -8.88 -2.70 5.23
C MET A 51 -10.39 -2.94 5.36
N ALA A 52 -11.09 -3.12 4.23
CA ALA A 52 -12.52 -3.42 4.23
C ALA A 52 -12.87 -4.72 4.98
N VAL A 53 -12.00 -5.74 4.93
CA VAL A 53 -12.16 -6.97 5.70
C VAL A 53 -11.89 -6.74 7.19
N LEU A 54 -10.85 -5.97 7.52
CA LEU A 54 -10.43 -5.75 8.91
C LEU A 54 -11.38 -4.87 9.71
N VAL A 55 -12.06 -3.92 9.08
CA VAL A 55 -13.02 -3.02 9.75
C VAL A 55 -14.41 -3.64 9.88
N ASN A 56 -14.68 -4.76 9.21
CA ASN A 56 -15.95 -5.45 9.27
C ASN A 56 -15.89 -6.58 10.30
N GLU A 57 -16.84 -6.55 11.23
CA GLU A 57 -16.99 -7.61 12.25
C GLU A 57 -17.70 -8.86 11.69
N GLU A 58 -18.46 -8.68 10.61
CA GLU A 58 -19.16 -9.75 9.92
C GLU A 58 -18.31 -10.33 8.78
N ILE A 59 -18.43 -11.63 8.57
CA ILE A 59 -17.85 -12.31 7.40
C ILE A 59 -18.81 -12.08 6.23
N CYS A 60 -18.37 -11.34 5.20
CA CYS A 60 -19.14 -11.02 3.99
C CYS A 60 -20.49 -10.33 4.27
N PRO A 61 -20.50 -9.15 4.93
CA PRO A 61 -21.72 -8.38 5.10
C PRO A 61 -22.32 -7.98 3.74
N GLU A 62 -23.62 -7.75 3.69
CA GLU A 62 -24.30 -7.29 2.45
C GLU A 62 -23.68 -5.98 1.91
N SER A 63 -23.11 -5.16 2.80
CA SER A 63 -22.43 -3.90 2.47
C SER A 63 -20.97 -4.05 2.04
N ILE A 64 -20.40 -5.26 2.01
CA ILE A 64 -18.95 -5.45 1.81
C ILE A 64 -18.44 -4.81 0.52
N ALA A 65 -19.27 -4.76 -0.54
CA ALA A 65 -18.91 -4.10 -1.80
C ALA A 65 -18.73 -2.59 -1.63
N GLN A 66 -19.64 -1.92 -0.91
CA GLN A 66 -19.55 -0.48 -0.63
C GLN A 66 -18.37 -0.16 0.30
N ASP A 67 -18.12 -1.03 1.28
CA ASP A 67 -16.98 -0.89 2.18
C ASP A 67 -15.65 -1.08 1.44
N VAL A 68 -15.57 -2.04 0.52
CA VAL A 68 -14.42 -2.23 -0.38
C VAL A 68 -14.21 -0.98 -1.22
N GLU A 69 -15.24 -0.45 -1.89
CA GLU A 69 -15.10 0.77 -2.70
C GLU A 69 -14.60 1.96 -1.89
N ARG A 70 -15.20 2.19 -0.72
CA ARG A 70 -14.79 3.28 0.19
C ARG A 70 -13.35 3.11 0.67
N CYS A 71 -12.96 1.90 1.08
CA CYS A 71 -11.62 1.63 1.59
C CYS A 71 -10.56 1.69 0.48
N VAL A 72 -10.88 1.20 -0.73
CA VAL A 72 -10.03 1.31 -1.92
C VAL A 72 -9.82 2.76 -2.30
N GLY A 73 -10.89 3.55 -2.40
CA GLY A 73 -10.77 4.98 -2.70
C GLY A 73 -9.88 5.71 -1.69
N HIS A 74 -10.10 5.48 -0.39
CA HIS A 74 -9.28 6.07 0.67
C HIS A 74 -7.79 5.68 0.56
N MET A 75 -7.50 4.39 0.37
CA MET A 75 -6.12 3.90 0.33
C MET A 75 -5.40 4.30 -0.95
N GLN A 76 -6.08 4.30 -2.09
CA GLN A 76 -5.54 4.82 -3.35
C GLN A 76 -5.21 6.31 -3.23
N ASP A 77 -6.12 7.13 -2.74
CA ASP A 77 -5.87 8.56 -2.55
C ASP A 77 -4.67 8.80 -1.64
N LYS A 78 -4.61 8.10 -0.50
CA LYS A 78 -3.51 8.22 0.45
C LYS A 78 -2.16 7.85 -0.19
N ILE A 79 -2.06 6.65 -0.77
CA ILE A 79 -0.80 6.11 -1.29
C ILE A 79 -0.36 6.87 -2.55
N ILE A 80 -1.29 7.18 -3.47
CA ILE A 80 -0.96 7.96 -4.68
C ILE A 80 -0.48 9.36 -4.30
N ASN A 81 -1.11 10.01 -3.31
CA ASN A 81 -0.66 11.33 -2.86
C ASN A 81 0.72 11.29 -2.21
N GLU A 82 1.02 10.25 -1.43
CA GLU A 82 2.38 10.01 -0.91
C GLU A 82 3.37 9.92 -2.09
N PHE A 83 3.15 9.04 -3.07
CA PHE A 83 4.05 8.90 -4.22
C PHE A 83 4.17 10.17 -5.07
N ARG A 84 3.08 10.92 -5.28
CA ARG A 84 3.10 12.20 -6.00
C ARG A 84 3.94 13.24 -5.29
N ALA A 85 3.91 13.28 -3.95
CA ALA A 85 4.73 14.20 -3.18
C ALA A 85 6.24 13.95 -3.36
N GLY A 86 6.63 12.74 -3.77
CA GLY A 86 8.01 12.40 -4.09
C GLY A 86 8.36 12.49 -5.57
N ILE A 87 7.52 13.04 -6.44
CA ILE A 87 7.89 13.32 -7.83
C ILE A 87 8.69 14.63 -7.88
N GLY A 88 9.96 14.54 -8.30
CA GLY A 88 10.86 15.68 -8.43
C GLY A 88 10.71 16.46 -9.75
N PRO A 89 11.46 17.55 -9.91
CA PRO A 89 11.50 18.32 -11.15
C PRO A 89 11.83 17.43 -12.35
N GLY A 90 11.02 17.49 -13.41
CA GLY A 90 11.16 16.63 -14.59
C GLY A 90 10.34 15.34 -14.55
N GLY A 91 9.53 15.12 -13.50
CA GLY A 91 8.58 13.99 -13.47
C GLY A 91 9.24 12.65 -13.12
N ALA A 92 10.42 12.65 -12.49
CA ALA A 92 11.07 11.46 -11.97
C ALA A 92 10.69 11.26 -10.49
N ILE A 93 10.59 10.00 -10.04
CA ILE A 93 10.46 9.70 -8.62
C ILE A 93 11.77 10.02 -7.90
N SER A 94 11.65 10.62 -6.72
CA SER A 94 12.77 11.00 -5.87
C SER A 94 13.61 9.80 -5.45
N ALA A 95 14.92 10.00 -5.35
CA ALA A 95 15.85 8.97 -4.90
C ALA A 95 15.53 8.46 -3.48
N SER A 96 14.96 9.29 -2.60
CA SER A 96 14.53 8.88 -1.26
C SER A 96 13.37 7.89 -1.29
N MET A 97 12.38 8.08 -2.17
CA MET A 97 11.28 7.11 -2.30
C MET A 97 11.76 5.77 -2.84
N VAL A 98 12.64 5.80 -3.83
CA VAL A 98 13.25 4.58 -4.35
C VAL A 98 14.07 3.89 -3.27
N ALA A 99 14.86 4.65 -2.50
CA ALA A 99 15.67 4.10 -1.41
C ALA A 99 14.82 3.49 -0.29
N ASP A 100 13.71 4.13 0.09
CA ASP A 100 12.78 3.63 1.10
C ASP A 100 12.15 2.31 0.66
N GLU A 101 11.71 2.21 -0.60
CA GLU A 101 11.12 0.97 -1.12
C GLU A 101 12.16 -0.15 -1.25
N LEU A 102 13.38 0.17 -1.68
CA LEU A 102 14.49 -0.79 -1.70
C LEU A 102 14.87 -1.26 -0.29
N ALA A 103 14.81 -0.39 0.71
CA ALA A 103 15.04 -0.75 2.11
C ALA A 103 13.95 -1.70 2.63
N ARG A 104 12.67 -1.44 2.31
CA ARG A 104 11.56 -2.33 2.64
C ARG A 104 11.72 -3.71 2.02
N LYS A 105 12.13 -3.78 0.74
CA LYS A 105 12.41 -5.04 0.05
C LYS A 105 13.48 -5.87 0.78
N ARG A 106 14.58 -5.23 1.20
CA ARG A 106 15.66 -5.92 1.93
C ARG A 106 15.19 -6.45 3.29
N ALA A 107 14.49 -5.62 4.06
CA ALA A 107 13.96 -6.02 5.37
C ALA A 107 12.99 -7.21 5.29
N GLY A 108 12.19 -7.30 4.22
CA GLY A 108 11.30 -8.44 3.97
C GLY A 108 12.01 -9.72 3.52
N THR A 109 13.23 -9.62 2.98
CA THR A 109 14.00 -10.78 2.49
C THR A 109 14.79 -11.46 3.61
N ASP A 110 15.22 -10.72 4.62
CA ASP A 110 15.98 -11.23 5.78
C ASP A 110 15.09 -11.89 6.86
N ALA A 111 13.77 -11.90 6.68
CA ALA A 111 12.79 -12.43 7.62
C ALA A 111 12.34 -13.89 7.34
N LEU A 112 12.92 -14.55 6.33
CA LEU A 112 12.68 -15.95 5.94
C LEU A 112 13.96 -16.78 6.07
#